data_AF-A0A1Y3NVQ8-F1
#
_entry.id   AF-A0A1Y3NVQ8-F1
#
_cell.length_a   1.000
_cell.length_b   1.000
_cell.length_c   1.000
_cell.angle_alpha   90.00
_cell.angle_beta   90.00
_cell.angle_gamma   90.00
#
_symmetry.space_group_name_H-M   'P 1'
#
loop_
_entity.id
_entity.type
_entity.pdbx_description
1 polymer ?
#
loop_
_entity_poly.entity_id
_entity_poly.type
_entity_poly.pdbx_seq_one_letter_code
_entity_poly.pdbx_strand_id
1 'polypeptide(L)'
;VYRVLYDFEPSLPDEMEIQAGDIIRTEETFEDGWAYGINMSTGKKGTFPMNCLEDDFATDADSRSGVSERSQSRSCRTSSL
;
A
#
# COMPACT_ATOMS: atom_id res chain seq x y z
N VAL A 1 -5.39 -9.69 -5.61
CA VAL A 1 -5.53 -8.96 -6.90
C VAL A 1 -5.37 -7.49 -6.57
N TYR A 2 -4.65 -6.76 -7.39
CA TYR A 2 -4.28 -5.36 -7.15
C TYR A 2 -4.63 -4.52 -8.37
N ARG A 3 -4.98 -3.27 -8.13
CA ARG A 3 -5.23 -2.28 -9.19
C ARG A 3 -3.94 -1.54 -9.48
N VAL A 4 -3.64 -1.35 -10.76
CA VAL A 4 -2.47 -0.56 -11.19
C VAL A 4 -2.81 0.92 -11.11
N LEU A 5 -1.95 1.72 -10.50
CA LEU A 5 -2.06 3.18 -10.41
C LEU A 5 -1.23 3.90 -11.48
N TYR A 6 -0.08 3.33 -11.83
CA TYR A 6 0.89 3.93 -12.73
C TYR A 6 1.26 2.95 -13.84
N ASP A 7 1.41 3.49 -15.04
CA ASP A 7 1.96 2.76 -16.18
C ASP A 7 3.43 2.39 -15.94
N PHE A 8 3.81 1.22 -16.42
CA PHE A 8 5.19 0.75 -16.38
C PHE A 8 5.54 0.07 -17.70
N GLU A 9 6.58 0.59 -18.34
CA GLU A 9 7.14 0.07 -19.58
C GLU A 9 8.31 -0.88 -19.26
N PRO A 10 8.22 -2.16 -19.67
CA PRO A 10 9.25 -3.14 -19.35
C PRO A 10 10.55 -2.83 -20.12
N SER A 11 11.66 -2.83 -19.40
CA SER A 11 13.02 -2.70 -19.93
C SER A 11 13.72 -4.06 -20.10
N LEU A 12 13.32 -5.06 -19.31
CA LEU A 12 13.84 -6.43 -19.36
C LEU A 12 12.81 -7.40 -19.95
N PRO A 13 13.26 -8.52 -20.56
CA PRO A 13 12.35 -9.51 -21.16
C PRO A 13 11.50 -10.26 -20.13
N ASP A 14 11.93 -10.29 -18.86
CA ASP A 14 11.20 -10.91 -17.75
C ASP A 14 10.16 -9.98 -17.12
N GLU A 15 10.20 -8.68 -17.47
CA GLU A 15 9.29 -7.66 -16.97
C GLU A 15 7.97 -7.62 -17.75
N MET A 16 6.90 -7.27 -17.05
CA MET A 16 5.55 -7.16 -17.60
C MET A 16 5.08 -5.72 -17.67
N GLU A 17 4.62 -5.34 -18.85
CA GLU A 17 3.87 -4.11 -19.09
C GLU A 17 2.57 -4.08 -18.27
N ILE A 18 2.39 -3.00 -17.51
CA ILE A 18 1.18 -2.72 -16.74
C ILE A 18 0.70 -1.30 -17.02
N GLN A 19 -0.61 -1.11 -17.13
CA GLN A 19 -1.23 0.20 -17.38
C GLN A 19 -2.13 0.61 -16.23
N ALA A 20 -2.17 1.91 -15.90
CA ALA A 20 -3.07 2.43 -14.88
C ALA A 20 -4.53 2.01 -15.14
N GLY A 21 -5.16 1.40 -14.12
CA GLY A 21 -6.50 0.84 -14.20
C GLY A 21 -6.55 -0.67 -14.49
N ASP A 22 -5.44 -1.30 -14.86
CA ASP A 22 -5.37 -2.76 -15.01
C ASP A 22 -5.53 -3.48 -13.67
N ILE A 23 -5.98 -4.74 -13.77
CA ILE A 23 -6.11 -5.64 -12.63
C ILE A 23 -5.03 -6.72 -12.73
N ILE A 24 -4.12 -6.73 -11.75
CA ILE A 24 -3.04 -7.71 -11.69
C ILE A 24 -3.33 -8.73 -10.60
N ARG A 25 -3.13 -10.00 -10.92
CA ARG A 25 -3.07 -11.07 -9.93
C ARG A 25 -1.60 -11.41 -9.68
N THR A 26 -1.08 -10.92 -8.56
CA THR A 26 0.21 -11.32 -8.01
C THR A 26 0.19 -12.80 -7.66
N GLU A 27 1.19 -13.53 -8.14
CA GLU A 27 1.47 -14.92 -7.78
C GLU A 27 2.59 -14.99 -6.75
N GLU A 28 3.61 -14.13 -6.85
CA GLU A 28 4.75 -14.07 -5.94
C GLU A 28 5.18 -12.62 -5.68
N THR A 29 5.67 -12.34 -4.47
CA THR A 29 6.20 -11.03 -4.06
C THR A 29 7.60 -11.22 -3.51
N PHE A 30 8.51 -10.36 -3.92
CA PHE A 30 9.92 -10.39 -3.53
C PHE A 30 10.20 -9.28 -2.49
N GLU A 31 11.20 -9.49 -1.64
CA GLU A 31 11.55 -8.56 -0.55
C GLU A 31 12.22 -7.26 -1.04
N ASP A 32 12.60 -7.21 -2.31
CA ASP A 32 13.21 -6.04 -2.96
C ASP A 32 12.17 -5.06 -3.55
N GLY A 33 10.87 -5.32 -3.33
CA GLY A 33 9.77 -4.48 -3.81
C GLY A 33 9.24 -4.86 -5.19
N TRP A 34 9.67 -5.99 -5.75
CA TRP A 34 9.12 -6.54 -6.98
C TRP A 34 8.06 -7.60 -6.73
N ALA A 35 7.24 -7.82 -7.74
CA ALA A 35 6.22 -8.86 -7.73
C ALA A 35 6.17 -9.57 -9.09
N TYR A 36 5.84 -10.85 -9.08
CA TYR A 36 5.52 -11.64 -10.27
C TYR A 36 4.03 -11.93 -10.30
N GLY A 37 3.41 -11.81 -11.47
CA GLY A 37 1.98 -12.04 -11.59
C GLY A 37 1.47 -12.07 -13.03
N ILE A 38 0.15 -12.10 -13.14
CA ILE A 38 -0.59 -12.10 -14.40
C ILE A 38 -1.46 -10.85 -14.51
N ASN A 39 -1.33 -10.13 -15.63
CA ASN A 39 -2.24 -9.06 -15.99
C ASN A 39 -3.55 -9.66 -16.50
N MET A 40 -4.66 -9.38 -15.80
CA MET A 40 -5.97 -9.93 -16.15
C MET A 40 -6.61 -9.23 -17.36
N SER A 41 -6.18 -8.00 -17.68
CA SER A 41 -6.62 -7.26 -18.86
C SER A 41 -5.98 -7.79 -20.14
N THR A 42 -4.67 -8.04 -20.11
CA THR A 42 -3.88 -8.44 -21.30
C THR A 42 -3.59 -9.94 -21.36
N GLY A 43 -3.70 -10.66 -20.24
CA GLY A 43 -3.34 -12.07 -20.12
C GLY A 43 -1.82 -12.34 -20.06
N LYS A 44 -0.99 -11.29 -20.10
CA LYS A 44 0.47 -11.41 -20.02
C LYS A 44 0.92 -11.74 -18.59
N LYS A 45 2.10 -12.34 -18.46
CA LYS A 45 2.76 -12.61 -17.18
C LYS A 45 4.17 -12.05 -17.17
N GLY A 46 4.65 -11.66 -15.99
CA GLY A 46 6.03 -11.22 -15.77
C GLY A 46 6.19 -10.50 -14.45
N THR A 47 7.38 -9.92 -14.25
CA THR A 47 7.71 -9.14 -13.05
C THR A 47 7.35 -7.67 -13.23
N PHE A 48 6.94 -7.03 -12.16
CA PHE A 48 6.62 -5.60 -12.13
C PHE A 48 6.88 -5.05 -10.72
N PRO A 49 7.16 -3.76 -10.60
CA PRO A 49 7.44 -3.17 -9.30
C PRO A 49 6.12 -2.90 -8.55
N MET A 50 6.11 -3.22 -7.24
CA MET A 50 4.89 -3.11 -6.42
C MET A 50 4.46 -1.66 -6.19
N ASN A 51 5.37 -0.68 -6.35
CA ASN A 51 5.06 0.75 -6.24
C ASN A 51 4.04 1.24 -7.29
N CYS A 52 3.85 0.48 -8.37
CA CYS A 52 2.85 0.77 -9.40
C CYS A 52 1.45 0.28 -9.00
N LEU A 53 1.32 -0.50 -7.93
CA LEU A 53 0.04 -1.05 -7.47
C LEU A 53 -0.57 -0.22 -6.34
N GLU A 54 -1.90 -0.21 -6.29
CA GLU A 54 -2.67 0.24 -5.13
C GLU A 54 -2.78 -0.91 -4.12
N ASP A 55 -2.15 -0.76 -2.95
CA ASP A 55 -2.47 -1.59 -1.80
C ASP A 55 -3.83 -1.14 -1.25
N ASP A 56 -4.88 -1.89 -1.55
CA ASP A 56 -6.24 -1.69 -1.01
C ASP A 56 -6.27 -1.71 0.54
N PHE A 57 -5.18 -2.13 1.20
CA PHE A 57 -5.06 -2.27 2.64
C PHE A 57 -4.14 -1.24 3.33
N ALA A 58 -3.59 -0.26 2.59
CA ALA A 58 -2.65 0.72 3.15
C ALA A 58 -3.32 1.91 3.86
N THR A 59 -4.47 1.73 4.52
CA THR A 59 -5.03 2.75 5.42
C THR A 59 -5.59 2.18 6.73
N ASP A 60 -4.71 1.64 7.59
CA ASP A 60 -5.00 1.60 9.03
C ASP A 60 -3.80 2.00 9.92
N ALA A 61 -2.79 2.69 9.38
CA ALA A 61 -1.56 3.01 10.13
C ALA A 61 -1.28 4.49 10.40
N ASP A 62 -2.14 5.45 10.00
CA ASP A 62 -2.07 6.80 10.57
C ASP A 62 -3.44 7.52 10.61
N SER A 63 -4.39 6.95 11.35
CA SER A 63 -5.47 7.72 11.96
C SER A 63 -5.06 8.13 13.38
N ARG A 64 -4.05 8.99 13.52
CA ARG A 64 -3.77 9.71 14.78
C ARG A 64 -3.85 11.23 14.57
N SER A 65 -4.94 11.69 13.98
CA SER A 65 -5.42 13.05 14.17
C SER A 65 -6.49 13.08 15.28
N GLY A 66 -6.10 13.70 16.40
CA GLY A 66 -6.94 14.44 17.34
C GLY A 66 -8.34 13.94 17.69
N VAL A 67 -8.47 13.31 18.86
CA VAL A 67 -9.62 13.58 19.75
C VAL A 67 -9.12 14.25 21.03
N SER A 68 -9.57 15.48 21.19
CA SER A 68 -9.41 16.32 22.37
C SER A 68 -10.10 15.73 23.60
N GLU A 69 -9.64 16.19 24.76
CA GLU A 69 -10.33 16.16 26.06
C GLU A 69 -10.67 14.80 26.69
N ARG A 70 -9.72 14.34 27.52
CA ARG A 70 -10.09 14.04 28.90
C ARG A 70 -9.35 14.99 29.83
N SER A 71 -10.05 16.04 30.23
CA SER A 71 -9.70 16.88 31.37
C SER A 71 -9.43 15.98 32.57
N GLN A 72 -8.15 15.76 32.89
CA GLN A 72 -7.80 15.15 34.15
C GLN A 72 -7.89 16.23 35.22
N SER A 73 -8.99 16.12 35.96
CA SER A 73 -9.01 16.35 37.41
C SER A 73 -8.94 17.81 37.83
N ARG A 74 -10.11 18.44 37.81
CA ARG A 74 -10.45 19.34 38.93
C ARG A 74 -10.31 18.52 40.23
N SER A 75 -9.56 19.09 41.18
CA SER A 75 -9.36 18.64 42.57
C SER A 75 -8.35 17.48 42.69
N CYS A 76 -7.24 17.59 43.42
CA CYS A 76 -7.07 18.22 44.72
C CYS A 76 -5.65 18.79 44.89
N ARG A 77 -5.59 20.10 45.11
CA ARG A 77 -4.48 20.73 45.83
C ARG A 77 -4.59 20.28 47.29
N THR A 78 -3.59 19.59 47.82
CA THR A 78 -3.14 19.79 49.20
C THR A 78 -1.64 19.51 49.25
N SER A 79 -0.86 20.59 49.19
CA SER A 79 0.46 20.65 49.81
C SER A 79 0.31 20.31 51.29
N SER A 80 1.18 19.47 51.86
CA SER A 80 1.49 19.51 53.28
C SER A 80 2.74 18.67 53.59
N LEU A 81 3.81 19.42 53.85
CA LEU A 81 4.92 19.24 54.80
C LEU A 81 5.45 17.83 55.06
#